data_AF-R3WSW2-F1
#
_entry.id   AF-R3WSW2-F1
#
_cell.length_a   1.000
_cell.length_b   1.000
_cell.length_c   1.000
_cell.angle_alpha   90.00
_cell.angle_beta   90.00
_cell.angle_gamma   90.00
#
_symmetry.space_group_name_H-M   'P 1'
#
loop_
_entity.id
_entity.type
_entity.pdbx_description
1 polymer ?
#
loop_
_entity_poly.entity_id
_entity_poly.type
_entity_poly.pdbx_seq_one_letter_code
_entity_poly.pdbx_strand_id
1 'polypeptide(L)'
;MKKLIITASAILGLGFGGIVLPEITGIGIINAEASSIVPESAFKNHSKHIITDPVGVGGKKSLFVSGEVKRDSNIYWVQLWVNDVLVTTAEVIEDVPNEDNYFFELDINNSIQSLTDTVKVVGLDRENKVVVGESKVFLQPSEWILAPDEFTLRKDSVVTGTADWEITDVKLAVNATIIDEKEVPYTSLFSLDTNGEIKFLRDYVEVLGFDADGELVQKAKVAVNPIKLSMHLNDFSLGERNVTGTVSGAGASQVRLYVNNKRQQTTAIKADGSFSLVARAITSINDKAAVAVLNSDGVEIGRFNVVINESGQSRPFIGQYSDGLSAAPGGNVGFQTSFRNYGFENEYDMGTQTIPTAKWLKPEFYFYYQKDMEIASFTMGLDPIISINDLDPSKVVVSDLENRIFNGTEYKGLKLSFQYDFQIRSAFGETFLSAWLKTPEQKTHDLSVIAFGSSNSNATNYKPIVYAEKDINNLTQTGNPNKQIFGYKKTNYSVSY
;
A
#
# COMPACT_ATOMS: atom_id res chain seq x y z
N MET A 1 -32.85 -41.24 -16.13
CA MET A 1 -32.48 -42.47 -16.87
C MET A 1 -32.49 -42.15 -18.38
N LYS A 2 -31.34 -41.81 -18.94
CA LYS A 2 -30.89 -41.99 -20.35
C LYS A 2 -29.63 -41.13 -20.56
N LYS A 3 -28.50 -41.83 -20.60
CA LYS A 3 -27.16 -41.34 -20.91
C LYS A 3 -27.06 -41.10 -22.41
N LEU A 4 -26.28 -40.09 -22.82
CA LEU A 4 -25.61 -40.11 -24.11
C LEU A 4 -24.12 -39.80 -23.89
N ILE A 5 -23.31 -40.82 -24.17
CA ILE A 5 -21.86 -40.82 -24.21
C ILE A 5 -21.51 -40.77 -25.69
N ILE A 6 -20.72 -39.79 -26.13
CA ILE A 6 -19.89 -39.91 -27.33
C ILE A 6 -18.52 -39.29 -27.04
N THR A 7 -17.56 -40.16 -26.80
CA THR A 7 -16.12 -39.94 -26.95
C THR A 7 -15.73 -40.14 -28.41
N ALA A 8 -14.93 -39.24 -28.97
CA ALA A 8 -14.04 -39.55 -30.08
C ALA A 8 -12.77 -38.70 -29.95
N SER A 9 -11.65 -39.40 -29.76
CA SER A 9 -10.29 -38.88 -29.72
C SER A 9 -9.81 -38.52 -31.12
N ALA A 10 -9.11 -37.39 -31.26
CA ALA A 10 -8.20 -37.15 -32.38
C ALA A 10 -6.86 -36.67 -31.81
N ILE A 11 -5.85 -37.51 -32.03
CA ILE A 11 -4.43 -37.29 -31.73
C ILE A 11 -3.88 -36.40 -32.84
N LEU A 12 -3.32 -35.24 -32.48
CA LEU A 12 -2.33 -34.56 -33.32
C LEU A 12 -1.23 -34.02 -32.42
N GLY A 13 -0.06 -34.67 -32.49
CA GLY A 13 1.17 -34.16 -31.91
C GLY A 13 1.78 -33.10 -32.82
N LEU A 14 2.13 -31.95 -32.25
CA LEU A 14 3.08 -31.01 -32.84
C LEU A 14 4.03 -30.55 -31.73
N GLY A 15 5.32 -30.70 -32.04
CA GLY A 15 6.44 -30.55 -31.12
C GLY A 15 6.70 -29.13 -30.64
N PHE A 16 7.36 -29.06 -29.49
CA PHE A 16 7.89 -27.86 -28.88
C PHE A 16 9.01 -27.27 -29.73
N GLY A 17 8.71 -26.21 -30.47
CA GLY A 17 9.68 -25.24 -30.99
C GLY A 17 9.78 -24.06 -30.02
N GLY A 18 10.98 -23.77 -29.53
CA GLY A 18 11.25 -22.69 -28.59
C GLY A 18 10.85 -21.33 -29.16
N ILE A 19 10.01 -20.61 -28.42
CA ILE A 19 9.72 -19.20 -28.66
C ILE A 19 10.78 -18.39 -27.91
N VAL A 20 11.64 -17.72 -28.67
CA VAL A 20 12.52 -16.66 -28.17
C VAL A 20 11.64 -15.44 -27.91
N LEU A 21 11.55 -15.00 -26.66
CA LEU A 21 10.94 -13.73 -26.28
C LEU A 21 11.92 -12.60 -26.61
N PRO A 22 11.53 -11.56 -27.38
CA PRO A 22 12.37 -10.38 -27.52
C PRO A 22 12.33 -9.55 -26.23
N GLU A 23 13.50 -9.04 -25.84
CA GLU A 23 13.66 -8.06 -24.76
C GLU A 23 12.81 -6.82 -25.04
N ILE A 24 11.85 -6.55 -24.16
CA ILE A 24 11.09 -5.29 -24.17
C ILE A 24 11.91 -4.26 -23.37
N THR A 25 12.86 -3.62 -24.04
CA THR A 25 13.47 -2.38 -23.54
C THR A 25 12.64 -1.19 -24.04
N GLY A 26 11.80 -0.63 -23.17
CA GLY A 26 11.08 0.58 -23.49
C GLY A 26 9.96 0.87 -22.49
N ILE A 27 10.32 1.37 -21.31
CA ILE A 27 9.35 2.04 -20.43
C ILE A 27 9.05 3.40 -21.06
N GLY A 28 8.04 3.42 -21.93
CA GLY A 28 7.38 4.65 -22.34
C GLY A 28 6.47 5.10 -21.20
N ILE A 29 6.83 6.20 -20.55
CA ILE A 29 5.93 6.91 -19.65
C ILE A 29 4.80 7.44 -20.53
N ILE A 30 3.63 6.81 -20.43
CA ILE A 30 2.39 7.35 -21.01
C ILE A 30 1.98 8.48 -20.07
N ASN A 31 2.43 9.69 -20.35
CA ASN A 31 1.80 10.87 -19.77
C ASN A 31 0.36 10.88 -20.31
N ALA A 32 -0.60 10.59 -19.44
CA ALA A 32 -1.98 10.93 -19.70
C ALA A 32 -2.04 12.45 -19.86
N GLU A 33 -2.19 12.93 -21.09
CA GLU A 33 -2.56 14.31 -21.34
C GLU A 33 -3.88 14.53 -20.62
N ALA A 34 -3.84 15.38 -19.59
CA ALA A 34 -5.03 15.90 -18.97
C ALA A 34 -5.84 16.57 -20.08
N SER A 35 -7.01 15.99 -20.40
CA SER A 35 -7.95 16.56 -21.34
C SER A 35 -8.28 17.96 -20.86
N SER A 36 -7.72 18.98 -21.52
CA SER A 36 -8.02 20.36 -21.20
C SER A 36 -9.49 20.57 -21.49
N ILE A 37 -10.30 20.75 -20.44
CA ILE A 37 -11.69 21.18 -20.56
C ILE A 37 -11.63 22.56 -21.20
N VAL A 38 -11.95 22.61 -22.49
CA VAL A 38 -12.08 23.87 -23.22
C VAL A 38 -13.32 24.57 -22.65
N PRO A 39 -13.21 25.81 -22.14
CA PRO A 39 -14.35 26.51 -21.58
C PRO A 39 -15.46 26.64 -22.63
N GLU A 40 -16.70 26.45 -22.19
CA GLU A 40 -17.95 26.43 -22.99
C GLU A 40 -18.09 27.65 -23.93
N SER A 41 -17.42 28.76 -23.61
CA SER A 41 -17.37 29.98 -24.41
C SER A 41 -16.55 29.91 -25.71
N ALA A 42 -15.76 28.85 -25.95
CA ALA A 42 -14.87 28.76 -27.11
C ALA A 42 -15.48 28.05 -28.35
N PHE A 43 -16.74 27.59 -28.29
CA PHE A 43 -17.38 26.79 -29.36
C PHE A 43 -18.51 27.50 -30.11
N LYS A 44 -18.64 28.82 -30.02
CA LYS A 44 -19.61 29.54 -30.85
C LYS A 44 -19.21 29.41 -32.32
N ASN A 45 -20.13 28.96 -33.17
CA ASN A 45 -19.91 28.95 -34.63
C ASN A 45 -20.36 30.30 -35.20
N HIS A 46 -19.41 31.09 -35.68
CA HIS A 46 -19.66 32.44 -36.16
C HIS A 46 -19.92 32.42 -37.67
N SER A 47 -21.19 32.37 -38.07
CA SER A 47 -21.54 32.87 -39.41
C SER A 47 -21.53 34.41 -39.40
N LYS A 48 -21.60 35.04 -40.58
CA LYS A 48 -21.56 36.50 -40.71
C LYS A 48 -22.67 37.19 -39.89
N HIS A 49 -23.84 36.55 -39.75
CA HIS A 49 -25.07 37.16 -39.23
C HIS A 49 -25.74 36.37 -38.09
N ILE A 50 -25.46 35.07 -37.96
CA ILE A 50 -26.05 34.17 -36.96
C ILE A 50 -24.92 33.51 -36.17
N ILE A 51 -25.02 33.54 -34.85
CA ILE A 51 -24.13 32.84 -33.93
C ILE A 51 -24.99 31.82 -33.20
N THR A 52 -24.60 30.55 -33.23
CA THR A 52 -25.34 29.46 -32.56
C THR A 52 -24.54 28.97 -31.36
N ASP A 53 -25.23 28.69 -30.27
CA ASP A 53 -24.66 27.98 -29.14
C ASP A 53 -24.47 26.49 -29.49
N PRO A 54 -23.51 25.79 -28.86
CA PRO A 54 -23.33 24.37 -29.06
C PRO A 54 -24.50 23.58 -28.48
N VAL A 55 -24.84 22.45 -29.11
CA VAL A 55 -25.93 21.57 -28.70
C VAL A 55 -25.37 20.27 -28.16
N GLY A 56 -25.82 19.90 -26.96
CA GLY A 56 -25.48 18.64 -26.31
C GLY A 56 -26.25 17.47 -26.91
N VAL A 57 -25.53 16.42 -27.32
CA VAL A 57 -26.09 15.16 -27.81
C VAL A 57 -25.59 14.02 -26.92
N GLY A 58 -26.51 13.25 -26.36
CA GLY A 58 -26.15 12.13 -25.49
C GLY A 58 -27.15 11.92 -24.36
N GLY A 59 -26.63 11.61 -23.17
CA GLY A 59 -27.43 11.36 -21.98
C GLY A 59 -28.23 12.58 -21.54
N LYS A 60 -27.62 13.77 -21.62
CA LYS A 60 -28.28 15.05 -21.37
C LYS A 60 -28.66 15.69 -22.70
N LYS A 61 -29.96 15.74 -23.00
CA LYS A 61 -30.48 16.26 -24.27
C LYS A 61 -30.78 17.74 -24.15
N SER A 62 -30.22 18.56 -25.03
CA SER A 62 -30.70 19.93 -25.21
C SER A 62 -32.14 19.93 -25.72
N LEU A 63 -32.97 20.82 -25.16
CA LEU A 63 -34.34 21.05 -25.64
C LEU A 63 -34.39 22.05 -26.79
N PHE A 64 -33.44 23.00 -26.82
CA PHE A 64 -33.41 24.09 -27.77
C PHE A 64 -32.05 24.20 -28.46
N VAL A 65 -32.07 24.71 -29.69
CA VAL A 65 -30.92 25.39 -30.29
C VAL A 65 -31.11 26.88 -30.03
N SER A 66 -30.20 27.46 -29.25
CA SER A 66 -30.19 28.90 -28.97
C SER A 66 -29.07 29.61 -29.73
N GLY A 67 -29.17 30.94 -29.76
CA GLY A 67 -28.10 31.77 -30.26
C GLY A 67 -28.50 33.22 -30.46
N GLU A 68 -27.66 33.92 -31.21
CA GLU A 68 -27.76 35.35 -31.46
C GLU A 68 -27.83 35.63 -32.96
N VAL A 69 -28.55 36.69 -33.32
CA VAL A 69 -28.67 37.24 -34.66
C VAL A 69 -28.26 38.70 -34.62
N LYS A 70 -27.35 39.12 -35.51
CA LYS A 70 -26.93 40.52 -35.56
C LYS A 70 -28.07 41.43 -35.97
N ARG A 71 -28.29 42.56 -35.28
CA ARG A 71 -29.39 43.48 -35.57
C ARG A 71 -29.33 44.09 -36.98
N ASP A 72 -28.14 44.25 -37.54
CA ASP A 72 -27.92 44.80 -38.89
C ASP A 72 -28.13 43.76 -40.02
N SER A 73 -28.48 42.51 -39.67
CA SER A 73 -28.57 41.40 -40.63
C SER A 73 -29.85 41.37 -41.44
N ASN A 74 -30.90 42.12 -41.08
CA ASN A 74 -32.24 42.00 -41.68
C ASN A 74 -32.86 40.59 -41.56
N ILE A 75 -32.42 39.79 -40.58
CA ILE A 75 -33.03 38.51 -40.22
C ILE A 75 -34.14 38.77 -39.20
N TYR A 76 -35.32 38.20 -39.45
CA TYR A 76 -36.51 38.32 -38.61
C TYR A 76 -37.05 36.96 -38.17
N TRP A 77 -36.89 35.94 -39.01
CA TRP A 77 -37.24 34.57 -38.68
C TRP A 77 -35.97 33.70 -38.67
N VAL A 78 -35.97 32.69 -37.82
CA VAL A 78 -34.95 31.64 -37.81
C VAL A 78 -35.60 30.27 -37.96
N GLN A 79 -34.93 29.37 -38.67
CA GLN A 79 -35.37 28.01 -38.90
C GLN A 79 -34.31 27.02 -38.44
N LEU A 80 -34.72 25.99 -37.72
CA LEU A 80 -33.90 24.84 -37.40
C LEU A 80 -34.06 23.76 -38.47
N TRP A 81 -32.95 23.33 -39.04
CA TRP A 81 -32.90 22.21 -39.98
C TRP A 81 -31.99 21.11 -39.44
N VAL A 82 -32.47 19.86 -39.48
CA VAL A 82 -31.72 18.68 -39.07
C VAL A 82 -31.77 17.67 -40.21
N ASN A 83 -30.62 17.25 -40.73
CA ASN A 83 -30.48 16.32 -41.85
C ASN A 83 -31.34 16.72 -43.06
N ASP A 84 -31.29 18.02 -43.41
CA ASP A 84 -32.07 18.66 -44.48
C ASP A 84 -33.60 18.62 -44.31
N VAL A 85 -34.09 18.33 -43.11
CA VAL A 85 -35.51 18.43 -42.74
C VAL A 85 -35.72 19.67 -41.87
N LEU A 86 -36.69 20.51 -42.24
CA LEU A 86 -37.14 21.64 -41.43
C LEU A 86 -37.83 21.10 -40.17
N VAL A 87 -37.34 21.49 -39.00
CA VAL A 87 -37.86 21.06 -37.69
C VAL A 87 -38.75 22.13 -37.09
N THR A 88 -38.21 23.35 -36.92
CA THR A 88 -38.89 24.44 -36.21
C THR A 88 -38.63 25.76 -36.91
N THR A 89 -39.57 26.69 -36.85
CA THR A 89 -39.41 28.10 -37.26
C THR A 89 -39.86 28.99 -36.12
N ALA A 90 -39.08 30.03 -35.81
CA ALA A 90 -39.40 31.00 -34.78
C ALA A 90 -39.03 32.43 -35.21
N GLU A 91 -39.70 33.41 -34.63
CA GLU A 91 -39.32 34.82 -34.75
C GLU A 91 -38.13 35.12 -33.83
N VAL A 92 -37.24 36.01 -34.23
CA VAL A 92 -36.17 36.48 -33.34
C VAL A 92 -36.75 37.33 -32.21
N ILE A 93 -36.20 37.20 -31.01
CA ILE A 93 -36.63 37.92 -29.82
C ILE A 93 -35.96 39.30 -29.82
N GLU A 94 -36.75 40.34 -30.06
CA GLU A 94 -36.25 41.72 -30.20
C GLU A 94 -36.09 42.47 -28.87
N ASP A 95 -36.88 42.09 -27.85
CA ASP A 95 -37.00 42.78 -26.55
C ASP A 95 -35.98 42.28 -25.50
N VAL A 96 -34.71 42.16 -25.88
CA VAL A 96 -33.64 41.80 -24.93
C VAL A 96 -33.05 43.07 -24.31
N PRO A 97 -33.14 43.28 -22.97
CA PRO A 97 -33.00 44.61 -22.37
C PRO A 97 -31.66 45.34 -22.50
N ASN A 98 -30.58 44.75 -23.05
CA ASN A 98 -29.25 45.38 -23.01
C ASN A 98 -28.22 44.90 -24.08
N GLU A 99 -28.62 44.38 -25.25
CA GLU A 99 -27.63 43.80 -26.19
C GLU A 99 -27.73 44.26 -27.66
N ASP A 100 -26.56 44.31 -28.30
CA ASP A 100 -26.33 44.69 -29.72
C ASP A 100 -26.95 43.70 -30.73
N ASN A 101 -27.40 42.54 -30.28
CA ASN A 101 -27.95 41.44 -31.09
C ASN A 101 -29.40 41.09 -30.68
N TYR A 102 -30.10 40.40 -31.56
CA TYR A 102 -31.35 39.68 -31.27
C TYR A 102 -31.03 38.25 -30.82
N PHE A 103 -31.95 37.62 -30.09
CA PHE A 103 -31.80 36.24 -29.61
C PHE A 103 -32.82 35.32 -30.26
N PHE A 104 -32.54 34.02 -30.26
CA PHE A 104 -33.54 33.02 -30.63
C PHE A 104 -33.39 31.75 -29.81
N GLU A 105 -34.50 31.03 -29.68
CA GLU A 105 -34.55 29.66 -29.18
C GLU A 105 -35.42 28.85 -30.15
N LEU A 106 -34.89 27.73 -30.64
CA LEU A 106 -35.57 26.84 -31.58
C LEU A 106 -35.72 25.46 -30.93
N ASP A 107 -36.95 25.03 -30.71
CA ASP A 107 -37.25 23.70 -30.17
C ASP A 107 -36.69 22.61 -31.10
N ILE A 108 -35.90 21.69 -30.52
CA ILE A 108 -35.28 20.58 -31.24
C ILE A 108 -36.30 19.48 -31.58
N ASN A 109 -37.43 19.41 -30.88
CA ASN A 109 -38.48 18.40 -31.06
C ASN A 109 -37.92 16.97 -31.13
N ASN A 110 -36.87 16.69 -30.32
CA ASN A 110 -36.13 15.42 -30.28
C ASN A 110 -35.57 14.97 -31.65
N SER A 111 -35.33 15.91 -32.57
CA SER A 111 -34.86 15.65 -33.94
C SER A 111 -33.34 15.45 -34.04
N ILE A 112 -32.56 15.99 -33.09
CA ILE A 112 -31.11 15.80 -33.02
C ILE A 112 -30.84 14.61 -32.08
N GLN A 113 -30.33 13.51 -32.62
CA GLN A 113 -30.14 12.24 -31.89
C GLN A 113 -28.70 11.72 -31.95
N SER A 114 -27.90 12.20 -32.89
CA SER A 114 -26.52 11.76 -33.10
C SER A 114 -25.57 12.94 -33.32
N LEU A 115 -24.32 12.81 -32.87
CA LEU A 115 -23.25 13.78 -33.19
C LEU A 115 -22.95 13.87 -34.69
N THR A 116 -23.42 12.89 -35.47
CA THR A 116 -23.30 12.88 -36.93
C THR A 116 -24.42 13.63 -37.63
N ASP A 117 -25.46 14.07 -36.90
CA ASP A 117 -26.55 14.83 -37.50
C ASP A 117 -26.04 16.16 -38.08
N THR A 118 -26.54 16.50 -39.25
CA THR A 118 -26.23 17.80 -39.87
C THR A 118 -27.26 18.81 -39.42
N VAL A 119 -26.86 19.70 -38.51
CA VAL A 119 -27.75 20.69 -37.90
C VAL A 119 -27.35 22.09 -38.33
N LYS A 120 -28.31 22.88 -38.80
CA LYS A 120 -28.11 24.27 -39.20
C LYS A 120 -29.27 25.16 -38.80
N VAL A 121 -28.96 26.41 -38.52
CA VAL A 121 -29.93 27.50 -38.35
C VAL A 121 -29.90 28.38 -39.59
N VAL A 122 -31.06 28.61 -40.17
CA VAL A 122 -31.25 29.46 -41.35
C VAL A 122 -32.04 30.70 -40.95
N GLY A 123 -31.48 31.88 -41.18
CA GLY A 123 -32.12 33.17 -40.93
C GLY A 123 -32.80 33.70 -42.20
N LEU A 124 -34.05 34.14 -42.06
CA LEU A 124 -34.90 34.63 -43.14
C LEU A 124 -35.31 36.08 -42.90
N ASP A 125 -35.60 36.79 -43.99
CA ASP A 125 -36.12 38.15 -43.95
C ASP A 125 -37.54 38.24 -43.36
N ARG A 126 -38.04 39.47 -43.12
CA ARG A 126 -39.37 39.70 -42.52
C ARG A 126 -40.54 39.10 -43.31
N GLU A 127 -40.39 38.94 -44.63
CA GLU A 127 -41.40 38.29 -45.47
C GLU A 127 -41.34 36.76 -45.43
N ASN A 128 -40.34 36.17 -44.77
CA ASN A 128 -40.08 34.74 -44.67
C ASN A 128 -39.83 34.07 -46.04
N LYS A 129 -39.21 34.79 -46.98
CA LYS A 129 -39.06 34.35 -48.38
C LYS A 129 -37.61 34.22 -48.83
N VAL A 130 -36.69 34.95 -48.21
CA VAL A 130 -35.28 35.00 -48.64
C VAL A 130 -34.38 34.56 -47.50
N VAL A 131 -33.47 33.64 -47.79
CA VAL A 131 -32.38 33.26 -46.89
C VAL A 131 -31.36 34.38 -46.83
N VAL A 132 -31.14 34.90 -45.63
CA VAL A 132 -30.23 36.02 -45.36
C VAL A 132 -28.96 35.56 -44.66
N GLY A 133 -29.03 34.46 -43.90
CA GLY A 133 -27.87 33.85 -43.27
C GLY A 133 -28.08 32.36 -42.97
N GLU A 134 -26.98 31.63 -42.85
CA GLU A 134 -26.96 30.23 -42.40
C GLU A 134 -25.79 30.04 -41.44
N SER A 135 -26.02 29.33 -40.34
CA SER A 135 -24.98 28.89 -39.42
C SER A 135 -25.13 27.41 -39.12
N LYS A 136 -24.00 26.68 -39.14
CA LYS A 136 -23.98 25.28 -38.71
C LYS A 136 -23.94 25.23 -37.18
N VAL A 137 -24.81 24.43 -36.59
CA VAL A 137 -24.81 24.21 -35.14
C VAL A 137 -23.72 23.20 -34.80
N PHE A 138 -22.89 23.52 -33.80
CA PHE A 138 -21.87 22.61 -33.31
C PHE A 138 -22.52 21.60 -32.36
N LEU A 139 -22.39 20.30 -32.66
CA LEU A 139 -22.85 19.23 -31.78
C LEU A 139 -21.70 18.74 -30.92
N GLN A 140 -21.95 18.58 -29.63
CA GLN A 140 -20.98 18.05 -28.67
C GLN A 140 -21.59 16.96 -27.81
N PRO A 141 -20.79 15.97 -27.34
CA PRO A 141 -21.28 15.01 -26.36
C PRO A 141 -21.78 15.75 -25.12
N SER A 142 -22.92 15.32 -24.58
CA SER A 142 -23.41 15.79 -23.29
C SER A 142 -23.84 14.61 -22.43
N GLU A 143 -23.17 14.47 -21.29
CA GLU A 143 -23.38 13.40 -20.32
C GLU A 143 -23.72 14.01 -18.97
N TRP A 144 -24.57 13.32 -18.21
CA TRP A 144 -24.89 13.67 -16.85
C TRP A 144 -23.70 13.42 -15.92
N ILE A 145 -23.30 14.45 -15.19
CA ILE A 145 -22.32 14.35 -14.13
C ILE A 145 -23.02 13.89 -12.85
N LEU A 146 -22.68 12.69 -12.40
CA LEU A 146 -23.02 12.17 -11.09
C LEU A 146 -21.77 11.44 -10.56
N ALA A 147 -21.06 12.09 -9.64
CA ALA A 147 -19.75 11.64 -9.17
C ALA A 147 -19.77 11.48 -7.65
N PRO A 148 -20.15 10.29 -7.13
CA PRO A 148 -19.99 9.98 -5.72
C PRO A 148 -18.51 9.86 -5.35
N ASP A 149 -18.16 10.37 -4.19
CA ASP A 149 -16.85 10.17 -3.57
C ASP A 149 -16.67 8.71 -3.14
N GLU A 150 -15.41 8.31 -2.94
CA GLU A 150 -15.11 6.99 -2.37
C GLU A 150 -15.61 6.87 -0.92
N PHE A 151 -16.14 5.70 -0.57
CA PHE A 151 -16.63 5.40 0.77
C PHE A 151 -15.65 4.49 1.53
N THR A 152 -15.19 4.92 2.70
CA THR A 152 -14.29 4.14 3.56
C THR A 152 -15.09 3.37 4.61
N LEU A 153 -15.10 2.04 4.47
CA LEU A 153 -15.85 1.13 5.33
C LEU A 153 -15.47 1.29 6.82
N ARG A 154 -16.47 1.37 7.71
CA ARG A 154 -16.34 1.56 9.18
C ARG A 154 -15.73 2.90 9.63
N LYS A 155 -15.46 3.81 8.71
CA LYS A 155 -15.01 5.18 8.99
C LYS A 155 -16.10 6.18 8.63
N ASP A 156 -16.60 6.07 7.41
CA ASP A 156 -17.59 7.02 6.88
C ASP A 156 -18.99 6.53 7.23
N SER A 157 -19.91 7.48 7.48
CA SER A 157 -21.33 7.22 7.75
C SER A 157 -22.24 7.74 6.64
N VAL A 158 -21.70 8.55 5.73
CA VAL A 158 -22.40 9.17 4.61
C VAL A 158 -21.65 8.94 3.31
N VAL A 159 -22.37 8.87 2.19
CA VAL A 159 -21.82 8.98 0.83
C VAL A 159 -22.00 10.42 0.36
N THR A 160 -20.90 11.08 0.02
CA THR A 160 -20.91 12.43 -0.57
C THR A 160 -20.61 12.38 -2.05
N GLY A 161 -20.78 13.49 -2.74
CA GLY A 161 -20.36 13.62 -4.12
C GLY A 161 -20.89 14.88 -4.78
N THR A 162 -20.70 14.96 -6.10
CA THR A 162 -21.24 16.03 -6.94
C THR A 162 -22.25 15.50 -7.96
N ALA A 163 -23.22 16.33 -8.29
CA ALA A 163 -24.21 16.07 -9.33
C ALA A 163 -24.44 17.32 -10.16
N ASP A 164 -24.75 17.19 -11.44
CA ASP A 164 -25.19 18.31 -12.27
C ASP A 164 -26.41 19.01 -11.66
N TRP A 165 -26.53 20.32 -11.86
CA TRP A 165 -27.62 21.13 -11.30
C TRP A 165 -29.02 20.74 -11.82
N GLU A 166 -29.09 20.02 -12.94
CA GLU A 166 -30.34 19.48 -13.50
C GLU A 166 -30.73 18.13 -12.88
N ILE A 167 -29.82 17.47 -12.15
CA ILE A 167 -30.16 16.34 -11.29
C ILE A 167 -30.73 16.93 -10.01
N THR A 168 -32.04 16.88 -9.87
CA THR A 168 -32.76 17.50 -8.75
C THR A 168 -32.82 16.60 -7.52
N ASP A 169 -32.79 15.27 -7.70
CA ASP A 169 -32.84 14.30 -6.62
C ASP A 169 -31.79 13.21 -6.79
N VAL A 170 -31.23 12.74 -5.67
CA VAL A 170 -30.34 11.59 -5.62
C VAL A 170 -30.81 10.55 -4.60
N LYS A 171 -30.62 9.27 -4.94
CA LYS A 171 -30.94 8.13 -4.06
C LYS A 171 -29.73 7.24 -3.88
N LEU A 172 -29.49 6.78 -2.65
CA LEU A 172 -28.45 5.81 -2.33
C LEU A 172 -29.05 4.40 -2.33
N ALA A 173 -28.48 3.50 -3.14
CA ALA A 173 -28.84 2.10 -3.21
C ALA A 173 -27.69 1.21 -2.69
N VAL A 174 -28.01 0.25 -1.82
CA VAL A 174 -27.08 -0.79 -1.38
C VAL A 174 -27.69 -2.15 -1.67
N ASN A 175 -26.99 -2.97 -2.47
CA ASN A 175 -27.46 -4.29 -2.90
C ASN A 175 -28.90 -4.23 -3.47
N ALA A 176 -29.15 -3.25 -4.35
CA ALA A 176 -30.44 -2.94 -4.98
C ALA A 176 -31.58 -2.45 -4.05
N THR A 177 -31.30 -2.17 -2.78
CA THR A 177 -32.26 -1.56 -1.84
C THR A 177 -31.97 -0.07 -1.69
N ILE A 178 -32.97 0.79 -1.88
CA ILE A 178 -32.86 2.23 -1.60
C ILE A 178 -32.86 2.43 -0.10
N ILE A 179 -31.85 3.14 0.42
CA ILE A 179 -31.66 3.35 1.86
C ILE A 179 -31.69 4.82 2.28
N ASP A 180 -31.49 5.74 1.34
CA ASP A 180 -31.63 7.19 1.55
C ASP A 180 -31.96 7.91 0.24
N GLU A 181 -32.56 9.10 0.34
CA GLU A 181 -32.99 9.94 -0.76
C GLU A 181 -32.95 11.41 -0.35
N LYS A 182 -32.40 12.29 -1.21
CA LYS A 182 -32.33 13.73 -0.98
C LYS A 182 -32.36 14.54 -2.26
N GLU A 183 -32.93 15.74 -2.12
CA GLU A 183 -32.80 16.82 -3.11
C GLU A 183 -31.35 17.30 -3.20
N VAL A 184 -30.88 17.55 -4.43
CA VAL A 184 -29.56 18.12 -4.69
C VAL A 184 -29.65 19.64 -4.60
N PRO A 185 -28.94 20.29 -3.66
CA PRO A 185 -28.93 21.75 -3.57
C PRO A 185 -28.21 22.38 -4.77
N TYR A 186 -28.49 23.66 -5.03
CA TYR A 186 -27.82 24.46 -6.08
C TYR A 186 -26.28 24.48 -6.01
N THR A 187 -25.68 24.10 -4.88
CA THR A 187 -24.23 23.91 -4.75
C THR A 187 -23.71 22.68 -5.49
N SER A 188 -24.57 21.86 -6.10
CA SER A 188 -24.22 20.63 -6.84
C SER A 188 -23.54 19.56 -5.96
N LEU A 189 -23.67 19.66 -4.64
CA LEU A 189 -23.05 18.76 -3.65
C LEU A 189 -24.15 18.01 -2.91
N PHE A 190 -24.05 16.69 -2.83
CA PHE A 190 -25.00 15.86 -2.09
C PHE A 190 -24.32 15.11 -0.92
N SER A 191 -25.12 14.68 0.06
CA SER A 191 -24.68 13.82 1.16
C SER A 191 -25.81 12.89 1.60
N LEU A 192 -25.64 11.59 1.38
CA LEU A 192 -26.63 10.54 1.63
C LEU A 192 -26.21 9.69 2.83
N ASP A 193 -27.11 9.48 3.80
CA ASP A 193 -26.86 8.64 4.96
C ASP A 193 -26.84 7.16 4.56
N THR A 194 -25.81 6.44 5.00
CA THR A 194 -25.71 5.01 4.74
C THR A 194 -26.58 4.17 5.66
N ASN A 195 -27.11 4.75 6.75
CA ASN A 195 -27.86 4.06 7.80
C ASN A 195 -27.16 2.78 8.31
N GLY A 196 -25.82 2.71 8.18
CA GLY A 196 -25.02 1.54 8.53
C GLY A 196 -25.21 0.31 7.62
N GLU A 197 -25.84 0.47 6.44
CA GLU A 197 -26.14 -0.65 5.54
C GLU A 197 -24.98 -1.09 4.64
N ILE A 198 -23.96 -0.23 4.44
CA ILE A 198 -22.69 -0.64 3.80
C ILE A 198 -21.83 -1.38 4.84
N LYS A 199 -21.90 -2.71 4.83
CA LYS A 199 -21.33 -3.60 5.86
C LYS A 199 -20.07 -4.32 5.39
N PHE A 200 -19.91 -4.51 4.08
CA PHE A 200 -18.84 -5.29 3.48
C PHE A 200 -18.23 -4.58 2.26
N LEU A 201 -16.95 -4.85 1.98
CA LEU A 201 -16.25 -4.34 0.79
C LEU A 201 -16.88 -4.78 -0.54
N ARG A 202 -17.63 -5.88 -0.51
CA ARG A 202 -18.31 -6.45 -1.68
C ARG A 202 -19.75 -5.95 -1.85
N ASP A 203 -20.25 -5.12 -0.92
CA ASP A 203 -21.57 -4.55 -1.09
C ASP A 203 -21.59 -3.71 -2.36
N TYR A 204 -22.66 -3.90 -3.14
CA TYR A 204 -22.86 -3.16 -4.36
C TYR A 204 -23.55 -1.84 -4.04
N VAL A 205 -22.80 -0.74 -4.10
CA VAL A 205 -23.28 0.59 -3.69
C VAL A 205 -23.34 1.51 -4.91
N GLU A 206 -24.48 2.14 -5.12
CA GLU A 206 -24.73 3.05 -6.22
C GLU A 206 -25.49 4.30 -5.74
N VAL A 207 -25.20 5.44 -6.36
CA VAL A 207 -26.03 6.63 -6.33
C VAL A 207 -26.82 6.71 -7.64
N LEU A 208 -28.11 6.99 -7.52
CA LEU A 208 -29.05 7.15 -8.63
C LEU A 208 -29.44 8.62 -8.71
N GLY A 209 -29.31 9.24 -9.87
CA GLY A 209 -29.68 10.64 -10.10
C GLY A 209 -30.95 10.78 -10.92
N PHE A 210 -31.85 11.66 -10.50
CA PHE A 210 -33.15 11.92 -11.11
C PHE A 210 -33.29 13.38 -11.54
N ASP A 211 -33.93 13.63 -12.67
CA ASP A 211 -34.26 14.98 -13.14
C ASP A 211 -35.50 15.56 -12.44
N ALA A 212 -35.90 16.78 -12.83
CA ALA A 212 -37.05 17.49 -12.27
C ALA A 212 -38.41 16.81 -12.53
N ASP A 213 -38.50 15.94 -13.54
CA ASP A 213 -39.69 15.16 -13.87
C ASP A 213 -39.74 13.83 -13.07
N GLY A 214 -38.68 13.53 -12.30
CA GLY A 214 -38.53 12.32 -11.52
C GLY A 214 -38.09 11.12 -12.36
N GLU A 215 -37.57 11.34 -13.57
CA GLU A 215 -37.00 10.28 -14.39
C GLU A 215 -35.56 9.97 -13.98
N LEU A 216 -35.19 8.69 -13.99
CA LEU A 216 -33.83 8.26 -13.69
C LEU A 216 -32.90 8.57 -14.87
N VAL A 217 -32.01 9.53 -14.70
CA VAL A 217 -31.12 10.01 -15.78
C VAL A 217 -29.70 9.47 -15.68
N GLN A 218 -29.22 9.11 -14.48
CA GLN A 218 -27.85 8.62 -14.30
C GLN A 218 -27.71 7.64 -13.13
N LYS A 219 -26.74 6.72 -13.23
CA LYS A 219 -26.30 5.86 -12.14
C LYS A 219 -24.78 5.95 -11.98
N ALA A 220 -24.31 6.03 -10.75
CA ALA A 220 -22.90 6.07 -10.45
C ALA A 220 -22.55 5.10 -9.32
N LYS A 221 -21.53 4.27 -9.54
CA LYS A 221 -21.06 3.32 -8.54
C LYS A 221 -20.20 4.03 -7.49
N VAL A 222 -20.44 3.73 -6.22
CA VAL A 222 -19.60 4.18 -5.10
C VAL A 222 -18.49 3.15 -4.87
N ALA A 223 -17.23 3.59 -4.88
CA ALA A 223 -16.11 2.72 -4.55
C ALA A 223 -16.04 2.51 -3.02
N VAL A 224 -16.22 1.26 -2.57
CA VAL A 224 -16.13 0.90 -1.14
C VAL A 224 -14.72 0.41 -0.83
N ASN A 225 -14.00 1.18 -0.03
CA ASN A 225 -12.60 0.95 0.29
C ASN A 225 -12.39 0.48 1.74
N PRO A 226 -11.40 -0.39 2.00
CA PRO A 226 -11.01 -0.73 3.36
C PRO A 226 -10.33 0.45 4.05
N ILE A 227 -10.44 0.50 5.37
CA ILE A 227 -9.68 1.44 6.18
C ILE A 227 -8.18 1.12 6.08
N LYS A 228 -7.36 2.13 5.81
CA LYS A 228 -5.90 2.01 5.75
C LYS A 228 -5.32 2.31 7.14
N LEU A 229 -4.87 1.27 7.83
CA LEU A 229 -4.22 1.37 9.14
C LEU A 229 -2.77 0.90 9.05
N SER A 230 -1.88 1.59 9.76
CA SER A 230 -0.51 1.18 10.00
C SER A 230 -0.27 1.14 11.49
N MET A 231 0.33 0.06 11.98
CA MET A 231 0.68 -0.06 13.40
C MET A 231 2.10 -0.56 13.56
N HIS A 232 2.85 0.13 14.42
CA HIS A 232 4.16 -0.28 14.87
C HIS A 232 4.07 -0.68 16.35
N LEU A 233 3.99 -1.98 16.61
CA LEU A 233 4.08 -2.53 17.96
C LEU A 233 5.55 -2.69 18.36
N ASN A 234 5.87 -2.31 19.58
CA ASN A 234 7.12 -2.72 20.20
C ASN A 234 7.01 -4.20 20.62
N ASP A 235 8.11 -4.93 20.50
CA ASP A 235 8.19 -6.29 21.00
C ASP A 235 7.90 -6.31 22.50
N PHE A 236 7.12 -7.30 22.96
CA PHE A 236 6.79 -7.44 24.37
C PHE A 236 7.64 -8.57 24.98
N SER A 237 8.38 -8.27 26.04
CA SER A 237 9.11 -9.29 26.79
C SER A 237 8.29 -9.74 28.00
N LEU A 238 8.23 -11.04 28.26
CA LEU A 238 7.56 -11.56 29.47
C LEU A 238 8.07 -10.85 30.73
N GLY A 239 7.14 -10.42 31.58
CA GLY A 239 7.42 -9.63 32.78
C GLY A 239 7.36 -8.12 32.58
N GLU A 240 7.32 -7.61 31.34
CA GLU A 240 7.04 -6.21 31.09
C GLU A 240 5.62 -5.83 31.52
N ARG A 241 5.47 -4.57 31.95
CA ARG A 241 4.19 -4.08 32.47
C ARG A 241 3.19 -3.79 31.36
N ASN A 242 3.65 -3.33 30.19
CA ASN A 242 2.79 -2.77 29.15
C ASN A 242 3.19 -3.25 27.75
N VAL A 243 2.19 -3.50 26.89
CA VAL A 243 2.35 -3.50 25.44
C VAL A 243 2.27 -2.06 24.96
N THR A 244 3.25 -1.62 24.17
CA THR A 244 3.34 -0.25 23.66
C THR A 244 3.52 -0.23 22.15
N GLY A 245 3.16 0.88 21.52
CA GLY A 245 3.33 1.05 20.09
C GLY A 245 2.79 2.39 19.61
N THR A 246 2.80 2.56 18.29
CA THR A 246 2.16 3.67 17.59
C THR A 246 1.22 3.15 16.52
N VAL A 247 0.12 3.86 16.29
CA VAL A 247 -0.84 3.59 15.23
C VAL A 247 -1.10 4.86 14.44
N SER A 248 -1.19 4.72 13.12
CA SER A 248 -1.59 5.78 12.20
C SER A 248 -2.64 5.28 11.23
N GLY A 249 -3.48 6.21 10.76
CA GLY A 249 -4.60 5.93 9.87
C GLY A 249 -5.85 6.67 10.31
N ALA A 250 -6.64 7.11 9.34
CA ALA A 250 -7.87 7.85 9.61
C ALA A 250 -8.86 6.97 10.38
N GLY A 251 -9.58 7.56 11.33
CA GLY A 251 -10.60 6.86 12.13
C GLY A 251 -10.07 6.07 13.33
N ALA A 252 -8.76 5.93 13.53
CA ALA A 252 -8.20 5.32 14.74
C ALA A 252 -8.36 6.27 15.95
N SER A 253 -9.07 5.82 16.99
CA SER A 253 -9.32 6.62 18.21
C SER A 253 -8.86 5.91 19.49
N GLN A 254 -9.05 4.59 19.58
CA GLN A 254 -8.68 3.80 20.75
C GLN A 254 -8.00 2.50 20.34
N VAL A 255 -7.31 1.87 21.30
CA VAL A 255 -6.78 0.51 21.15
C VAL A 255 -7.20 -0.37 22.31
N ARG A 256 -7.36 -1.66 22.05
CA ARG A 256 -7.78 -2.67 23.03
C ARG A 256 -6.91 -3.90 22.97
N LEU A 257 -6.39 -4.34 24.12
CA LEU A 257 -5.63 -5.58 24.23
C LEU A 257 -6.59 -6.78 24.33
N TYR A 258 -6.27 -7.83 23.59
CA TYR A 258 -6.84 -9.17 23.73
C TYR A 258 -5.73 -10.15 24.09
N VAL A 259 -5.99 -11.04 25.04
CA VAL A 259 -5.10 -12.16 25.37
C VAL A 259 -5.93 -13.43 25.43
N ASN A 260 -5.56 -14.44 24.64
CA ASN A 260 -6.30 -15.70 24.50
C ASN A 260 -7.79 -15.47 24.21
N ASN A 261 -8.07 -14.58 23.25
CA ASN A 261 -9.40 -14.14 22.83
C ASN A 261 -10.25 -13.44 23.91
N LYS A 262 -9.69 -13.12 25.08
CA LYS A 262 -10.37 -12.36 26.14
C LYS A 262 -9.97 -10.89 26.08
N ARG A 263 -10.98 -10.01 26.09
CA ARG A 263 -10.82 -8.55 26.18
C ARG A 263 -10.12 -8.17 27.49
N GLN A 264 -9.10 -7.33 27.39
CA GLN A 264 -8.37 -6.77 28.51
C GLN A 264 -8.63 -5.25 28.57
N GLN A 265 -7.58 -4.44 28.71
CA GLN A 265 -7.69 -2.98 28.75
C GLN A 265 -8.02 -2.38 27.38
N THR A 266 -8.73 -1.24 27.42
CA THR A 266 -8.87 -0.29 26.30
C THR A 266 -8.26 1.05 26.71
N THR A 267 -7.54 1.72 25.82
CA THR A 267 -7.02 3.08 26.05
C THR A 267 -7.20 3.93 24.79
N ALA A 268 -7.33 5.25 24.96
CA ALA A 268 -7.26 6.19 23.86
C ALA A 268 -5.85 6.22 23.24
N ILE A 269 -5.80 6.48 21.94
CA ILE A 269 -4.57 6.77 21.19
C ILE A 269 -4.21 8.23 21.43
N LYS A 270 -2.94 8.54 21.70
CA LYS A 270 -2.49 9.93 21.86
C LYS A 270 -2.39 10.65 20.52
N ALA A 271 -2.27 11.98 20.54
CA ALA A 271 -2.16 12.79 19.32
C ALA A 271 -0.96 12.42 18.43
N ASP A 272 0.12 11.90 19.00
CA ASP A 272 1.30 11.39 18.28
C ASP A 272 1.13 9.94 17.77
N GLY A 273 -0.06 9.36 17.92
CA GLY A 273 -0.37 7.98 17.57
C GLY A 273 0.07 6.94 18.61
N SER A 274 0.77 7.35 19.69
CA SER A 274 1.29 6.41 20.69
C SER A 274 0.22 5.88 21.65
N PHE A 275 0.44 4.68 22.18
CA PHE A 275 -0.42 4.07 23.21
C PHE A 275 0.37 3.16 24.16
N SER A 276 -0.25 2.83 25.31
CA SER A 276 0.29 1.88 26.30
C SER A 276 -0.86 1.10 26.95
N LEU A 277 -0.79 -0.23 26.87
CA LEU A 277 -1.81 -1.16 27.36
C LEU A 277 -1.19 -2.07 28.42
N VAL A 278 -1.77 -2.13 29.61
CA VAL A 278 -1.34 -2.99 30.72
C VAL A 278 -1.47 -4.46 30.32
N ALA A 279 -0.36 -5.19 30.42
CA ALA A 279 -0.18 -6.52 29.85
C ALA A 279 -0.18 -7.65 30.88
N ARG A 280 -0.77 -7.44 32.07
CA ARG A 280 -0.77 -8.43 33.19
C ARG A 280 -1.33 -9.81 32.82
N ALA A 281 -2.19 -9.87 31.80
CA ALA A 281 -2.78 -11.12 31.34
C ALA A 281 -1.85 -11.96 30.45
N ILE A 282 -0.75 -11.38 29.95
CA ILE A 282 0.27 -12.10 29.19
C ILE A 282 1.25 -12.72 30.20
N THR A 283 1.15 -14.03 30.38
CA THR A 283 1.89 -14.79 31.41
C THR A 283 2.78 -15.87 30.83
N SER A 284 2.60 -16.21 29.55
CA SER A 284 3.38 -17.20 28.83
C SER A 284 3.71 -16.73 27.42
N ILE A 285 4.84 -17.19 26.87
CA ILE A 285 5.19 -16.99 25.45
C ILE A 285 4.18 -17.64 24.50
N ASN A 286 3.40 -18.59 25.01
CA ASN A 286 2.36 -19.29 24.24
C ASN A 286 1.01 -18.55 24.26
N ASP A 287 0.88 -17.47 25.02
CA ASP A 287 -0.34 -16.67 25.03
C ASP A 287 -0.56 -16.00 23.67
N LYS A 288 -1.80 -16.00 23.18
CA LYS A 288 -2.16 -15.30 21.94
C LYS A 288 -2.57 -13.87 22.27
N ALA A 289 -1.64 -12.93 22.15
CA ALA A 289 -1.89 -11.52 22.38
C ALA A 289 -2.08 -10.73 21.08
N ALA A 290 -3.08 -9.85 21.05
CA ALA A 290 -3.35 -8.97 19.91
C ALA A 290 -3.88 -7.61 20.38
N VAL A 291 -3.54 -6.55 19.65
CA VAL A 291 -4.08 -5.20 19.84
C VAL A 291 -5.08 -4.92 18.72
N ALA A 292 -6.32 -4.65 19.11
CA ALA A 292 -7.36 -4.17 18.22
C ALA A 292 -7.37 -2.63 18.20
N VAL A 293 -7.50 -2.04 17.02
CA VAL A 293 -7.70 -0.61 16.80
C VAL A 293 -9.20 -0.36 16.68
N LEU A 294 -9.69 0.66 17.37
CA LEU A 294 -11.11 1.01 17.46
C LEU A 294 -11.33 2.45 16.98
N ASN A 295 -12.49 2.70 16.39
CA ASN A 295 -12.96 4.06 16.09
C ASN A 295 -13.54 4.76 17.33
N SER A 296 -14.04 5.98 17.17
CA SER A 296 -14.65 6.78 18.26
C SER A 296 -15.86 6.10 18.90
N ASP A 297 -16.57 5.27 18.16
CA ASP A 297 -17.76 4.54 18.63
C ASP A 297 -17.39 3.19 19.28
N GLY A 298 -16.10 2.87 19.36
CA GLY A 298 -15.59 1.62 19.94
C GLY A 298 -15.72 0.39 19.02
N VAL A 299 -15.99 0.60 17.73
CA VAL A 299 -16.05 -0.46 16.70
C VAL A 299 -14.64 -0.81 16.25
N GLU A 300 -14.36 -2.13 16.15
CA GLU A 300 -13.06 -2.63 15.72
C GLU A 300 -12.84 -2.41 14.22
N ILE A 301 -11.77 -1.71 13.89
CA ILE A 301 -11.37 -1.33 12.52
C ILE A 301 -10.05 -1.96 12.09
N GLY A 302 -9.32 -2.60 13.00
CA GLY A 302 -8.13 -3.37 12.70
C GLY A 302 -7.65 -4.20 13.89
N ARG A 303 -6.82 -5.20 13.65
CA ARG A 303 -6.23 -6.05 14.70
C ARG A 303 -4.85 -6.52 14.28
N PHE A 304 -3.90 -6.49 15.22
CA PHE A 304 -2.52 -6.88 14.96
C PHE A 304 -1.98 -7.70 16.14
N ASN A 305 -1.14 -8.68 15.81
CA ASN A 305 -0.58 -9.59 16.80
C ASN A 305 0.58 -8.93 17.56
N VAL A 306 0.68 -9.20 18.85
CA VAL A 306 1.81 -8.82 19.69
C VAL A 306 2.84 -9.95 19.65
N VAL A 307 4.10 -9.62 19.38
CA VAL A 307 5.21 -10.56 19.49
C VAL A 307 5.61 -10.66 20.97
N ILE A 308 5.63 -11.88 21.52
CA ILE A 308 5.99 -12.15 22.91
C ILE A 308 7.34 -12.88 22.96
N ASN A 309 8.28 -12.31 23.69
CA ASN A 309 9.62 -12.85 23.90
C ASN A 309 9.82 -13.32 25.35
N GLU A 310 10.77 -14.23 25.58
CA GLU A 310 11.20 -14.58 26.93
C GLU A 310 11.82 -13.37 27.65
N SER A 311 11.68 -13.30 28.97
CA SER A 311 12.31 -12.27 29.79
C SER A 311 13.83 -12.35 29.69
N GLY A 312 14.51 -11.25 29.33
CA GLY A 312 15.96 -11.12 29.44
C GLY A 312 16.79 -11.70 28.29
N GLN A 313 16.23 -11.87 27.09
CA GLN A 313 17.07 -12.12 25.91
C GLN A 313 17.76 -10.83 25.47
N SER A 314 19.03 -10.68 25.84
CA SER A 314 19.96 -9.81 25.13
C SER A 314 20.00 -10.23 23.67
N ARG A 315 19.86 -9.27 22.77
CA ARG A 315 19.99 -9.48 21.33
C ARG A 315 21.36 -10.12 21.02
N PRO A 316 21.45 -11.03 20.03
CA PRO A 316 22.74 -11.49 19.55
C PRO A 316 23.56 -10.28 19.08
N PHE A 317 24.73 -10.08 19.68
CA PHE A 317 25.69 -9.07 19.27
C PHE A 317 26.41 -9.55 18.01
N ILE A 318 26.41 -8.74 16.95
CA ILE A 318 27.20 -8.99 15.73
C ILE A 318 28.54 -8.30 15.94
N GLY A 319 29.56 -9.07 16.30
CA GLY A 319 30.95 -8.61 16.27
C GLY A 319 31.62 -9.03 14.97
N GLN A 320 31.98 -8.08 14.11
CA GLN A 320 32.99 -8.32 13.08
C GLN A 320 34.34 -7.88 13.63
N TYR A 321 35.30 -8.81 13.71
CA TYR A 321 36.71 -8.51 13.87
C TYR A 321 37.42 -8.97 12.61
N SER A 322 37.93 -8.02 11.84
CA SER A 322 38.99 -8.22 10.85
C SER A 322 40.18 -7.45 11.44
N ASP A 323 41.27 -8.14 11.75
CA ASP A 323 42.50 -7.52 12.28
C ASP A 323 43.23 -6.62 11.25
N GLY A 324 42.69 -6.49 10.03
CA GLY A 324 43.26 -5.66 8.97
C GLY A 324 44.58 -6.18 8.43
N LEU A 325 45.04 -7.34 8.91
CA LEU A 325 46.24 -8.02 8.44
C LEU A 325 45.81 -9.07 7.44
N SER A 326 45.93 -8.75 6.15
CA SER A 326 45.80 -9.73 5.07
C SER A 326 46.75 -10.89 5.35
N ALA A 327 46.23 -12.06 5.74
CA ALA A 327 47.06 -13.25 5.87
C ALA A 327 47.72 -13.51 4.50
N ALA A 328 49.03 -13.78 4.51
CA ALA A 328 49.71 -14.26 3.32
C ALA A 328 48.98 -15.51 2.77
N PRO A 329 49.02 -15.77 1.45
CA PRO A 329 48.41 -16.98 0.90
C PRO A 329 48.90 -18.23 1.63
N GLY A 330 47.96 -19.09 2.07
CA GLY A 330 48.25 -20.26 2.91
C GLY A 330 48.35 -19.99 4.41
N GLY A 331 48.21 -18.73 4.84
CA GLY A 331 48.20 -18.31 6.25
C GLY A 331 46.85 -18.52 6.94
N ASN A 332 46.87 -18.44 8.26
CA ASN A 332 45.67 -18.52 9.09
C ASN A 332 45.09 -17.12 9.34
N VAL A 333 43.79 -16.97 9.17
CA VAL A 333 43.02 -15.76 9.49
C VAL A 333 42.21 -16.04 10.75
N GLY A 334 42.45 -15.28 11.80
CA GLY A 334 41.71 -15.38 13.05
C GLY A 334 40.48 -14.48 13.06
N PHE A 335 39.37 -14.98 13.60
CA PHE A 335 38.24 -14.15 14.00
C PHE A 335 37.82 -14.49 15.42
N GLN A 336 37.33 -13.50 16.16
CA GLN A 336 36.93 -13.63 17.56
C GLN A 336 35.50 -13.09 17.72
N THR A 337 34.62 -13.88 18.32
CA THR A 337 33.29 -13.42 18.77
C THR A 337 33.23 -13.52 20.29
N SER A 338 32.76 -12.47 20.96
CA SER A 338 32.62 -12.42 22.42
C SER A 338 31.16 -12.31 22.82
N PHE A 339 30.79 -12.99 23.91
CA PHE A 339 29.52 -12.73 24.58
C PHE A 339 29.78 -11.74 25.70
N ARG A 340 29.18 -10.56 25.59
CA ARG A 340 29.10 -9.63 26.70
C ARG A 340 27.73 -9.74 27.33
N ASN A 341 27.69 -10.14 28.60
CA ASN A 341 26.48 -10.00 29.40
C ASN A 341 26.35 -8.50 29.75
N TYR A 342 25.49 -7.78 29.03
CA TYR A 342 25.15 -6.41 29.42
C TYR A 342 24.28 -6.47 30.68
N GLY A 343 24.94 -6.56 31.83
CA GLY A 343 24.35 -6.09 33.07
C GLY A 343 24.17 -4.58 32.93
N PHE A 344 22.96 -4.09 33.17
CA PHE A 344 22.65 -2.66 33.19
C PHE A 344 23.60 -1.93 34.15
N GLU A 345 24.03 -0.70 33.79
CA GLU A 345 24.65 0.21 34.75
C GLU A 345 23.63 0.56 35.84
N ASN A 346 24.11 0.56 37.09
CA ASN A 346 23.35 0.88 38.31
C ASN A 346 22.94 2.36 38.39
N GLU A 347 22.04 2.83 37.53
CA GLU A 347 21.52 4.21 37.62
C GLU A 347 20.22 4.35 38.45
N TYR A 348 19.67 3.26 39.02
CA TYR A 348 18.36 3.29 39.69
C TYR A 348 18.28 2.68 41.10
N ASP A 349 19.41 2.55 41.81
CA ASP A 349 19.44 2.25 43.26
C ASP A 349 18.49 1.10 43.71
N MET A 350 18.28 0.12 42.82
CA MET A 350 17.53 -1.08 43.15
C MET A 350 18.50 -1.98 43.90
N GLY A 351 18.31 -2.05 45.22
CA GLY A 351 19.17 -2.77 46.16
C GLY A 351 19.60 -4.15 45.67
N THR A 352 20.76 -4.60 46.19
CA THR A 352 21.52 -5.82 45.88
C THR A 352 20.67 -7.08 45.66
N GLN A 353 19.95 -7.15 44.54
CA GLN A 353 19.42 -8.40 44.02
C GLN A 353 20.61 -9.12 43.43
N THR A 354 20.98 -10.19 44.11
CA THR A 354 21.82 -11.26 43.57
C THR A 354 21.30 -11.54 42.16
N ILE A 355 22.11 -11.26 41.14
CA ILE A 355 21.83 -11.72 39.77
C ILE A 355 21.54 -13.22 39.94
N PRO A 356 20.34 -13.71 39.56
CA PRO A 356 20.01 -15.10 39.80
C PRO A 356 21.10 -15.96 39.17
N THR A 357 21.66 -16.82 40.02
CA THR A 357 22.73 -17.79 39.77
C THR A 357 22.90 -18.13 38.30
N ALA A 358 24.12 -17.91 37.78
CA ALA A 358 24.61 -18.26 36.45
C ALA A 358 23.73 -19.31 35.75
N LYS A 359 22.82 -18.84 34.89
CA LYS A 359 22.01 -19.74 34.07
C LYS A 359 23.00 -20.45 33.15
N TRP A 360 23.05 -21.78 33.26
CA TRP A 360 23.80 -22.61 32.35
C TRP A 360 23.23 -22.41 30.93
N LEU A 361 24.06 -21.90 30.04
CA LEU A 361 23.69 -21.69 28.64
C LEU A 361 24.32 -22.80 27.80
N LYS A 362 23.57 -23.25 26.79
CA LYS A 362 24.05 -24.12 25.71
C LYS A 362 24.18 -23.25 24.46
N PRO A 363 25.28 -22.51 24.31
CA PRO A 363 25.44 -21.58 23.22
C PRO A 363 25.51 -22.34 21.89
N GLU A 364 24.96 -21.70 20.87
CA GLU A 364 25.13 -22.14 19.49
C GLU A 364 25.80 -21.03 18.71
N PHE A 365 26.75 -21.42 17.87
CA PHE A 365 27.47 -20.48 17.02
C PHE A 365 27.27 -20.86 15.57
N TYR A 366 27.08 -19.85 14.75
CA TYR A 366 26.79 -19.97 13.34
C TYR A 366 27.88 -19.20 12.58
N PHE A 367 28.60 -19.90 11.71
CA PHE A 367 29.67 -19.35 10.89
C PHE A 367 29.29 -19.46 9.43
N TYR A 368 29.56 -18.41 8.67
CA TYR A 368 29.60 -18.44 7.22
C TYR A 368 30.98 -17.98 6.77
N TYR A 369 31.71 -18.86 6.08
CA TYR A 369 33.05 -18.62 5.55
C TYR A 369 33.08 -18.96 4.06
N GLN A 370 33.97 -18.32 3.29
CA GLN A 370 34.03 -18.57 1.84
C GLN A 370 34.26 -20.06 1.56
N LYS A 371 33.55 -20.60 0.57
CA LYS A 371 33.47 -22.06 0.32
C LYS A 371 34.83 -22.73 0.09
N ASP A 372 35.79 -21.99 -0.42
CA ASP A 372 37.15 -22.44 -0.70
C ASP A 372 38.10 -22.36 0.49
N MET A 373 37.68 -21.79 1.63
CA MET A 373 38.46 -21.82 2.86
C MET A 373 38.26 -23.12 3.64
N GLU A 374 39.25 -23.46 4.45
CA GLU A 374 39.19 -24.57 5.40
C GLU A 374 39.29 -24.03 6.84
N ILE A 375 38.55 -24.64 7.76
CA ILE A 375 38.69 -24.31 9.17
C ILE A 375 39.94 -25.01 9.70
N ALA A 376 40.91 -24.23 10.18
CA ALA A 376 42.14 -24.76 10.75
C ALA A 376 41.95 -25.18 12.21
N SER A 377 41.31 -24.34 13.02
CA SER A 377 41.03 -24.62 14.43
C SER A 377 39.98 -23.69 15.01
N PHE A 378 39.41 -24.09 16.15
CA PHE A 378 38.65 -23.21 17.04
C PHE A 378 39.36 -23.10 18.39
N THR A 379 39.18 -22.00 19.10
CA THR A 379 39.74 -21.81 20.44
C THR A 379 38.71 -21.09 21.30
N MET A 380 38.39 -21.63 22.48
CA MET A 380 37.50 -20.95 23.42
C MET A 380 38.32 -20.37 24.57
N GLY A 381 38.36 -19.04 24.64
CA GLY A 381 38.88 -18.35 25.80
C GLY A 381 37.81 -18.35 26.90
N LEU A 382 37.88 -19.33 27.78
CA LEU A 382 37.54 -19.13 29.19
C LEU A 382 38.85 -18.79 29.90
N ASP A 383 38.88 -18.13 31.04
CA ASP A 383 40.13 -18.02 31.82
C ASP A 383 40.11 -19.12 32.89
N PRO A 384 40.98 -20.15 32.84
CA PRO A 384 42.07 -20.38 31.89
C PRO A 384 41.62 -20.89 30.51
N ILE A 385 42.37 -20.53 29.45
CA ILE A 385 42.05 -20.79 28.03
C ILE A 385 41.88 -22.30 27.82
N ILE A 386 40.72 -22.73 27.32
CA ILE A 386 40.44 -24.12 26.98
C ILE A 386 40.52 -24.25 25.45
N SER A 387 41.51 -24.99 24.93
CA SER A 387 41.54 -25.28 23.50
C SER A 387 40.31 -26.11 23.11
N ILE A 388 39.78 -25.96 21.89
CA ILE A 388 38.71 -26.87 21.43
C ILE A 388 39.18 -28.33 21.42
N ASN A 389 40.49 -28.54 21.26
CA ASN A 389 41.11 -29.86 21.32
C ASN A 389 41.10 -30.45 22.75
N ASP A 390 40.93 -29.61 23.76
CA ASP A 390 40.81 -30.00 25.18
C ASP A 390 39.34 -30.15 25.61
N LEU A 391 38.39 -29.70 24.77
CA LEU A 391 36.98 -30.01 24.95
C LEU A 391 36.74 -31.46 24.53
N ASP A 392 36.00 -32.21 25.34
CA ASP A 392 35.45 -33.51 24.96
C ASP A 392 34.67 -33.36 23.63
N PRO A 393 35.19 -33.93 22.52
CA PRO A 393 34.64 -33.73 21.18
C PRO A 393 33.25 -34.35 21.03
N SER A 394 32.86 -35.28 21.91
CA SER A 394 31.51 -35.84 21.92
C SER A 394 30.44 -34.82 22.37
N LYS A 395 30.86 -33.71 22.99
CA LYS A 395 29.98 -32.64 23.49
C LYS A 395 30.00 -31.37 22.64
N VAL A 396 30.76 -31.36 21.54
CA VAL A 396 30.69 -30.31 20.52
C VAL A 396 30.12 -30.90 19.26
N VAL A 397 28.88 -30.53 18.92
CA VAL A 397 28.24 -30.97 17.69
C VAL A 397 28.50 -29.95 16.61
N VAL A 398 29.27 -30.35 15.60
CA VAL A 398 29.46 -29.60 14.37
C VAL A 398 28.40 -30.06 13.37
N SER A 399 27.66 -29.12 12.80
CA SER A 399 26.65 -29.41 11.78
C SER A 399 26.79 -28.44 10.62
N ASP A 400 26.74 -28.97 9.40
CA ASP A 400 26.72 -28.13 8.21
C ASP A 400 25.38 -27.38 8.14
N LEU A 401 25.46 -26.10 7.79
CA LEU A 401 24.30 -25.29 7.42
C LEU A 401 24.22 -25.20 5.90
N GLU A 402 23.05 -24.81 5.41
CA GLU A 402 22.89 -24.50 3.99
C GLU A 402 23.87 -23.41 3.56
N ASN A 403 24.61 -23.66 2.47
CA ASN A 403 25.48 -22.68 1.85
C ASN A 403 24.69 -21.44 1.45
N ARG A 404 25.32 -20.27 1.50
CA ARG A 404 24.69 -19.00 1.12
C ARG A 404 25.53 -18.24 0.12
N ILE A 405 24.87 -17.48 -0.75
CA ILE A 405 25.54 -16.59 -1.68
C ILE A 405 25.32 -15.15 -1.20
N PHE A 406 26.41 -14.45 -0.89
CA PHE A 406 26.39 -13.03 -0.55
C PHE A 406 27.23 -12.26 -1.57
N ASN A 407 26.63 -11.27 -2.24
CA ASN A 407 27.27 -10.45 -3.28
C ASN A 407 28.03 -11.27 -4.33
N GLY A 408 27.46 -12.40 -4.76
CA GLY A 408 28.05 -13.30 -5.77
C GLY A 408 29.15 -14.23 -5.26
N THR A 409 29.53 -14.16 -3.97
CA THR A 409 30.48 -15.10 -3.35
C THR A 409 29.71 -16.18 -2.58
N GLU A 410 30.09 -17.45 -2.76
CA GLU A 410 29.49 -18.58 -2.06
C GLU A 410 30.19 -18.85 -0.72
N TYR A 411 29.41 -19.02 0.33
CA TYR A 411 29.85 -19.26 1.70
C TYR A 411 29.33 -20.62 2.18
N LYS A 412 30.21 -21.42 2.78
CA LYS A 412 29.85 -22.60 3.56
C LYS A 412 29.33 -22.16 4.92
N GLY A 413 28.17 -22.67 5.29
CA GLY A 413 27.59 -22.43 6.60
C GLY A 413 27.96 -23.56 7.57
N LEU A 414 28.28 -23.22 8.80
CA LEU A 414 28.63 -24.18 9.85
C LEU A 414 27.94 -23.76 11.15
N LYS A 415 27.41 -24.73 11.88
CA LYS A 415 26.85 -24.55 13.21
C LYS A 415 27.64 -25.37 14.22
N LEU A 416 28.12 -24.71 15.28
CA LEU A 416 28.66 -25.35 16.47
C LEU A 416 27.63 -25.30 17.58
N SER A 417 27.16 -26.46 18.03
CA SER A 417 26.33 -26.61 19.22
C SER A 417 27.14 -27.23 20.33
N PHE A 418 27.16 -26.58 21.49
CA PHE A 418 27.85 -27.11 22.65
C PHE A 418 26.85 -27.75 23.60
N GLN A 419 27.11 -29.00 23.98
CA GLN A 419 26.34 -29.73 24.99
C GLN A 419 26.88 -29.49 26.41
N TYR A 420 27.85 -28.59 26.55
CA TYR A 420 28.29 -28.10 27.85
C TYR A 420 27.30 -27.09 28.38
N ASP A 421 27.01 -27.25 29.65
CA ASP A 421 26.49 -26.16 30.45
C ASP A 421 27.68 -25.21 30.69
N PHE A 422 27.65 -24.00 30.12
CA PHE A 422 28.68 -22.98 30.41
C PHE A 422 28.27 -22.11 31.59
N GLN A 423 29.14 -22.01 32.59
CA GLN A 423 29.00 -21.04 33.67
C GLN A 423 29.72 -19.75 33.28
N ILE A 424 28.99 -18.73 32.84
CA ILE A 424 29.56 -17.41 32.64
C ILE A 424 29.72 -16.75 34.02
N ARG A 425 30.94 -16.76 34.56
CA ARG A 425 31.27 -16.05 35.80
C ARG A 425 31.51 -14.58 35.49
N SER A 426 30.51 -13.72 35.70
CA SER A 426 30.70 -12.26 35.69
C SER A 426 31.43 -11.84 36.96
N ALA A 427 32.45 -10.98 36.90
CA ALA A 427 32.19 -9.55 36.90
C ALA A 427 32.88 -8.74 35.79
N PHE A 428 33.91 -9.27 35.13
CA PHE A 428 34.64 -8.56 34.05
C PHE A 428 35.29 -9.50 33.02
N GLY A 429 34.97 -10.79 33.03
CA GLY A 429 35.54 -11.76 32.09
C GLY A 429 34.75 -11.83 30.78
N GLU A 430 35.41 -11.55 29.65
CA GLU A 430 34.86 -11.85 28.32
C GLU A 430 35.05 -13.33 28.04
N THR A 431 33.97 -14.07 27.76
CA THR A 431 34.09 -15.38 27.10
C THR A 431 34.12 -15.13 25.61
N PHE A 432 35.19 -15.58 24.95
CA PHE A 432 35.32 -15.48 23.51
C PHE A 432 35.49 -16.84 22.86
N LEU A 433 34.85 -17.02 21.70
CA LEU A 433 35.15 -18.10 20.78
C LEU A 433 35.90 -17.49 19.60
N SER A 434 37.11 -17.98 19.39
CA SER A 434 37.91 -17.66 18.22
C SER A 434 37.89 -18.83 17.26
N ALA A 435 37.92 -18.58 15.96
CA ALA A 435 38.32 -19.58 14.98
C ALA A 435 39.38 -19.05 14.04
N TRP A 436 40.17 -20.00 13.55
CA TRP A 436 41.22 -19.77 12.59
C TRP A 436 40.85 -20.49 11.30
N LEU A 437 40.84 -19.74 10.19
CA LEU A 437 40.62 -20.30 8.86
C LEU A 437 41.92 -20.29 8.07
N LYS A 438 42.19 -21.37 7.36
CA LYS A 438 43.31 -21.45 6.42
C LYS A 438 42.87 -20.91 5.06
N THR A 439 43.61 -19.94 4.54
CA THR A 439 43.35 -19.40 3.19
C THR A 439 43.90 -20.33 2.12
N PRO A 440 43.25 -20.42 0.94
CA PRO A 440 43.85 -21.07 -0.23
C PRO A 440 45.17 -20.38 -0.60
N GLU A 441 46.16 -21.17 -1.04
CA GLU A 441 47.49 -20.65 -1.46
C GLU A 441 47.42 -19.64 -2.63
N GLN A 442 46.27 -19.47 -3.28
CA GLN A 442 46.10 -18.61 -4.45
C GLN A 442 45.26 -17.34 -4.22
N LYS A 443 44.72 -17.10 -3.02
CA LYS A 443 43.88 -15.91 -2.72
C LYS A 443 44.56 -14.97 -1.74
N THR A 444 44.60 -13.68 -2.07
CA THR A 444 45.38 -12.69 -1.30
C THR A 444 44.60 -11.49 -0.75
N HIS A 445 43.37 -11.18 -1.20
CA HIS A 445 42.78 -9.85 -0.89
C HIS A 445 41.25 -9.75 -0.66
N ASP A 446 40.47 -10.83 -0.60
CA ASP A 446 39.03 -10.73 -0.29
C ASP A 446 38.63 -11.80 0.73
N LEU A 447 38.81 -11.51 2.01
CA LEU A 447 38.45 -12.40 3.11
C LEU A 447 37.25 -11.82 3.85
N SER A 448 36.18 -12.60 3.93
CA SER A 448 35.00 -12.25 4.70
C SER A 448 34.55 -13.47 5.47
N VAL A 449 34.42 -13.29 6.78
CA VAL A 449 33.83 -14.27 7.69
C VAL A 449 32.69 -13.58 8.40
N ILE A 450 31.57 -14.29 8.53
CA ILE A 450 30.41 -13.82 9.25
C ILE A 450 30.13 -14.83 10.37
N ALA A 451 30.17 -14.37 11.62
CA ALA A 451 29.93 -15.19 12.79
C ALA A 451 28.76 -14.63 13.62
N PHE A 452 27.94 -15.53 14.15
CA PHE A 452 26.83 -15.23 15.07
C PHE A 452 26.87 -16.17 16.27
N GLY A 453 26.59 -15.64 17.46
CA GLY A 453 26.37 -16.44 18.66
C GLY A 453 24.92 -16.27 19.15
N SER A 454 24.25 -17.38 19.48
CA SER A 454 23.01 -17.38 20.25
C SER A 454 23.28 -17.99 21.63
N SER A 455 22.76 -17.34 22.68
CA SER A 455 22.84 -17.86 24.05
C SER A 455 21.79 -18.93 24.36
N ASN A 456 20.82 -19.18 23.47
CA ASN A 456 19.74 -20.15 23.72
C ASN A 456 19.43 -21.02 22.47
N SER A 457 19.79 -22.31 22.55
CA SER A 457 19.56 -23.33 21.52
C SER A 457 18.08 -23.69 21.30
N ASN A 458 17.17 -23.29 22.18
CA ASN A 458 15.73 -23.57 22.04
C ASN A 458 14.97 -22.50 21.23
N ALA A 459 15.65 -21.44 20.76
CA ALA A 459 15.07 -20.41 19.90
C ALA A 459 14.91 -20.91 18.45
N THR A 460 13.97 -21.83 18.23
CA THR A 460 13.68 -22.46 16.93
C THR A 460 13.23 -21.48 15.83
N ASN A 461 12.92 -20.23 16.18
CA ASN A 461 12.44 -19.20 15.25
C ASN A 461 13.50 -18.18 14.80
N TYR A 462 14.76 -18.30 15.24
CA TYR A 462 15.80 -17.35 14.83
C TYR A 462 16.55 -17.87 13.59
N LYS A 463 16.10 -17.50 12.39
CA LYS A 463 16.92 -17.59 11.18
C LYS A 463 17.64 -16.24 11.00
N PRO A 464 18.95 -16.11 11.27
CA PRO A 464 19.66 -14.88 10.98
C PRO A 464 19.62 -14.63 9.47
N ILE A 465 18.96 -13.55 9.05
CA ILE A 465 19.07 -13.00 7.70
C ILE A 465 20.19 -11.99 7.76
N VAL A 466 21.27 -12.27 7.05
CA VAL A 466 22.45 -11.41 6.99
C VAL A 466 22.48 -10.77 5.63
N TYR A 467 22.57 -9.45 5.60
CA TYR A 467 23.00 -8.72 4.41
C TYR A 467 24.42 -8.24 4.69
N ALA A 468 25.37 -8.63 3.85
CA ALA A 468 26.70 -8.04 3.84
C ALA A 468 26.72 -6.98 2.73
N GLU A 469 26.86 -5.69 3.06
CA GLU A 469 27.17 -4.68 2.05
C GLU A 469 28.69 -4.52 1.94
N LYS A 470 29.19 -4.42 0.71
CA LYS A 470 30.61 -4.19 0.43
C LYS A 470 30.89 -2.68 0.57
N ASP A 471 31.10 -2.20 1.80
CA ASP A 471 31.67 -0.86 2.01
C ASP A 471 33.17 -0.99 2.32
N ILE A 472 33.96 -0.98 1.25
CA ILE A 472 35.44 -1.11 1.29
C ILE A 472 36.14 0.10 1.92
N ASN A 473 35.42 1.20 2.22
CA ASN A 473 36.05 2.46 2.62
C ASN A 473 35.88 2.83 4.10
N ASN A 474 35.23 1.99 4.93
CA ASN A 474 34.86 2.41 6.29
C ASN A 474 34.96 1.34 7.39
N LEU A 475 35.86 0.36 7.23
CA LEU A 475 36.16 -0.65 8.25
C LEU A 475 37.19 -0.20 9.30
N THR A 476 37.58 1.08 9.33
CA THR A 476 38.39 1.59 10.45
C THR A 476 37.51 1.85 11.66
N GLN A 477 37.90 1.25 12.80
CA GLN A 477 37.27 1.35 14.13
C GLN A 477 36.51 2.67 14.34
N THR A 478 35.19 2.66 14.17
CA THR A 478 34.37 3.70 14.77
C THR A 478 34.16 3.30 16.22
N GLY A 479 34.73 4.04 17.17
CA GLY A 479 34.53 3.86 18.62
C GLY A 479 33.09 4.10 19.10
N ASN A 480 32.10 3.98 18.22
CA ASN A 480 30.68 4.06 18.52
C ASN A 480 30.07 2.64 18.45
N PRO A 481 29.82 1.98 19.59
CA PRO A 481 29.25 0.63 19.65
C PRO A 481 27.80 0.54 19.11
N ASN A 482 27.18 1.67 18.78
CA ASN A 482 25.80 1.74 18.26
C ASN A 482 25.73 2.02 16.74
N LYS A 483 26.86 2.14 16.04
CA LYS A 483 26.86 2.36 14.57
C LYS A 483 26.49 1.06 13.85
N GLN A 484 25.32 1.05 13.23
CA GLN A 484 24.81 -0.09 12.48
C GLN A 484 25.55 -0.22 11.13
N ILE A 485 26.38 -1.27 10.98
CA ILE A 485 27.17 -1.52 9.75
C ILE A 485 26.39 -2.41 8.75
N PHE A 486 25.33 -3.09 9.21
CA PHE A 486 24.46 -3.92 8.38
C PHE A 486 22.98 -3.57 8.59
N GLY A 487 22.27 -3.27 7.50
CA GLY A 487 20.82 -3.16 7.48
C GLY A 487 20.16 -4.55 7.42
N TYR A 488 18.99 -4.70 8.06
CA TYR A 488 18.09 -5.82 7.80
C TYR A 488 16.93 -5.33 6.92
N LYS A 489 16.59 -6.06 5.87
CA LYS A 489 15.32 -5.86 5.17
C LYS A 489 14.31 -6.85 5.75
N LYS A 490 13.32 -6.35 6.49
CA LYS A 490 12.18 -7.14 6.97
C LYS A 490 11.38 -7.57 5.73
N THR A 491 11.51 -8.82 5.31
CA THR A 491 10.61 -9.38 4.29
C THR A 491 9.28 -9.68 4.97
N ASN A 492 8.32 -8.79 4.77
CA ASN A 492 6.93 -9.01 5.15
C ASN A 492 6.34 -10.13 4.28
N TYR A 493 6.54 -11.39 4.65
CA TYR A 493 5.67 -12.47 4.16
C TYR A 493 4.42 -12.48 5.02
N SER A 494 3.42 -11.74 4.58
CA SER A 494 2.03 -11.98 4.96
C SER A 494 1.51 -13.13 4.10
N VAL A 495 1.49 -14.35 4.64
CA VAL A 495 0.62 -15.39 4.09
C VAL A 495 -0.74 -15.17 4.74
N SER A 496 -1.64 -14.53 4.01
CA SER A 496 -3.06 -14.44 4.37
C SER A 496 -3.75 -15.76 4.02
N TYR A 497 -4.50 -16.32 4.97
CA TYR A 497 -5.62 -17.22 4.69
C TYR A 497 -6.91 -16.43 4.81
#